data_AF-A0A7J8N499-F1
#
_entry.id   AF-A0A7J8N499-F1
#
_cell.length_a   1.000
_cell.length_b   1.000
_cell.length_c   1.000
_cell.angle_alpha   90.00
_cell.angle_beta   90.00
_cell.angle_gamma   90.00
#
_symmetry.space_group_name_H-M   'P 1'
#
loop_
_entity.id
_entity.type
_entity.pdbx_description
1 polymer ?
#
loop_
_entity_poly.entity_id
_entity_poly.type
_entity_poly.pdbx_seq_one_letter_code
_entity_poly.pdbx_strand_id
1 'polypeptide(L)'
;SSTNKKRLFPVNVGALVTSNTEAISTGPLVAEEKIGVLLLNLGGPETLDDVQPFLFNLFADPDIIRLPRLFRFLQKPLAQFISVLRAPKSKEGYASIGGGSPLRRITDDQA
;
A
#
# COMPACT_ATOMS: atom_id res chain seq x y z
N SER A 1 53.10 11.74 5.04
CA SER A 1 53.89 11.49 3.82
C SER A 1 53.25 10.33 3.08
N SER A 2 52.32 10.60 2.16
CA SER A 2 52.48 10.40 0.70
C SER A 2 52.99 9.01 0.30
N THR A 3 52.15 8.19 -0.34
CA THR A 3 52.31 7.87 -1.78
C THR A 3 51.23 6.91 -2.29
N ASN A 4 50.71 7.28 -3.46
CA ASN A 4 49.69 6.64 -4.29
C ASN A 4 50.38 5.64 -5.23
N LYS A 5 49.89 4.40 -5.37
CA LYS A 5 50.33 3.49 -6.45
C LYS A 5 49.16 2.65 -6.99
N LYS A 6 48.57 3.16 -8.07
CA LYS A 6 47.80 2.40 -9.06
C LYS A 6 48.69 1.30 -9.65
N ARG A 7 48.20 0.06 -9.71
CA ARG A 7 48.75 -1.01 -10.58
C ARG A 7 47.62 -1.57 -11.43
N LEU A 8 47.80 -1.43 -12.73
CA LEU A 8 47.04 -2.05 -13.80
C LEU A 8 47.73 -3.38 -14.19
N PHE A 9 47.02 -4.19 -14.98
CA PHE A 9 47.41 -5.36 -15.80
C PHE A 9 47.12 -6.76 -15.21
N PRO A 10 46.81 -7.79 -16.04
CA PRO A 10 46.27 -7.78 -17.41
C PRO A 10 45.02 -8.67 -17.61
N VAL A 11 44.49 -8.54 -18.82
CA VAL A 11 43.37 -9.25 -19.45
C VAL A 11 43.60 -10.76 -19.48
N ASN A 12 42.55 -11.54 -19.21
CA ASN A 12 42.53 -12.99 -19.47
C ASN A 12 41.76 -13.25 -20.77
N VAL A 13 42.45 -13.76 -21.78
CA VAL A 13 41.92 -14.12 -23.10
C VAL A 13 41.63 -15.61 -23.09
N GLY A 14 40.40 -16.00 -23.43
CA GLY A 14 40.09 -17.34 -23.91
C GLY A 14 39.08 -18.13 -23.08
N ALA A 15 37.81 -18.08 -23.50
CA ALA A 15 36.93 -19.24 -23.49
C ALA A 15 35.76 -18.98 -24.47
N LEU A 16 35.86 -19.65 -25.60
CA LEU A 16 34.91 -19.71 -26.70
C LEU A 16 33.68 -20.52 -26.25
N VAL A 17 32.49 -19.92 -26.15
CA VAL A 17 31.22 -20.68 -26.16
C VAL A 17 30.21 -19.92 -27.01
N THR A 18 29.86 -20.55 -28.11
CA THR A 18 28.87 -20.16 -29.10
C THR A 18 27.48 -20.09 -28.48
N SER A 19 26.74 -19.02 -28.72
CA SER A 19 25.27 -19.05 -28.63
C SER A 19 24.68 -18.10 -29.67
N ASN A 20 24.24 -18.72 -30.77
CA ASN A 20 23.19 -18.33 -31.71
C ASN A 20 22.85 -16.84 -31.78
N THR A 21 23.43 -16.17 -32.78
CA THR A 21 22.97 -14.87 -33.27
C THR A 21 21.64 -15.04 -33.98
N GLU A 22 20.53 -14.92 -33.26
CA GLU A 22 19.26 -14.54 -33.85
C GLU A 22 19.29 -13.01 -34.08
N ALA A 23 19.02 -12.62 -35.32
CA ALA A 23 19.08 -11.24 -35.78
C ALA A 23 18.15 -10.34 -34.96
N ILE A 24 18.75 -9.40 -34.22
CA ILE A 24 18.03 -8.31 -33.56
C ILE A 24 17.45 -7.42 -34.67
N SER A 25 16.17 -7.61 -34.95
CA SER A 25 15.39 -6.68 -35.76
C SER A 25 15.24 -5.36 -34.98
N THR A 26 16.01 -4.35 -35.37
CA THR A 26 15.93 -2.96 -34.90
C THR A 26 14.65 -2.29 -35.42
N GLY A 27 13.49 -2.79 -35.00
CA GLY A 27 12.23 -2.06 -35.09
C GLY A 27 11.97 -1.37 -33.76
N PRO A 28 11.44 -0.13 -33.71
CA PRO A 28 11.06 0.48 -32.45
C PRO A 28 9.95 -0.37 -31.84
N LEU A 29 10.27 -1.10 -30.77
CA LEU A 29 9.26 -1.69 -29.90
C LEU A 29 8.61 -0.53 -29.13
N VAL A 30 7.67 0.14 -29.78
CA VAL A 30 6.68 0.96 -29.08
C VAL A 30 5.80 -0.05 -28.36
N ALA A 31 6.28 -0.53 -27.21
CA ALA A 31 5.44 -1.22 -26.25
C ALA A 31 4.36 -0.20 -25.89
N GLU A 32 3.12 -0.49 -26.27
CA GLU A 32 1.97 0.27 -25.81
C GLU A 32 2.03 0.29 -24.28
N GLU A 33 2.39 1.45 -23.70
CA GLU A 33 2.47 1.61 -22.26
C GLU A 33 1.05 1.54 -21.70
N LYS A 34 0.70 0.40 -21.10
CA LYS A 34 -0.59 0.22 -20.45
C LYS A 34 -0.59 0.99 -19.14
N ILE A 35 -1.39 2.06 -19.10
CA ILE A 35 -1.59 2.85 -17.89
C ILE A 35 -2.69 2.19 -17.05
N GLY A 36 -2.33 1.72 -15.87
CA GLY A 36 -3.28 1.29 -14.84
C GLY A 36 -3.60 2.44 -13.88
N VAL A 37 -4.88 2.65 -13.58
CA VAL A 37 -5.33 3.62 -12.57
C VAL A 37 -5.83 2.86 -11.34
N LEU A 38 -5.34 3.25 -10.15
CA LEU A 38 -5.77 2.69 -8.86
C LEU A 38 -6.60 3.72 -8.09
N LEU A 39 -7.85 3.39 -7.81
CA LEU A 39 -8.73 4.20 -6.96
C LEU A 39 -8.61 3.70 -5.52
N LEU A 40 -8.24 4.61 -4.61
CA LEU A 40 -8.08 4.32 -3.18
C LEU A 40 -9.16 5.02 -2.38
N ASN A 41 -9.72 4.32 -1.39
CA ASN A 41 -10.61 4.89 -0.39
C ASN A 41 -10.41 4.17 0.96
N LEU A 42 -10.89 4.76 2.05
CA LEU A 42 -10.81 4.19 3.40
C LEU A 42 -11.77 3.01 3.62
N GLY A 43 -12.77 2.86 2.76
CA GLY A 43 -13.83 1.86 2.92
C GLY A 43 -14.87 2.27 3.96
N GLY A 44 -15.65 1.30 4.43
CA GLY A 44 -16.65 1.49 5.48
C GLY A 44 -17.22 0.15 5.97
N PRO A 45 -17.90 0.14 7.12
CA PRO A 45 -18.49 -1.08 7.67
C PRO A 45 -19.68 -1.53 6.83
N GLU A 46 -19.82 -2.83 6.58
CA GLU A 46 -20.94 -3.39 5.81
C GLU A 46 -22.19 -3.52 6.68
N THR A 47 -21.99 -3.89 7.93
CA THR A 47 -23.04 -4.03 8.93
C THR A 47 -22.74 -3.20 10.17
N LEU A 48 -23.73 -3.04 11.04
CA LEU A 48 -23.55 -2.36 12.33
C LEU A 48 -22.53 -3.07 13.23
N ASP A 49 -22.29 -4.37 13.06
CA ASP A 49 -21.33 -5.12 13.86
C ASP A 49 -19.89 -4.86 13.43
N ASP A 50 -19.70 -4.51 12.16
CA ASP A 50 -18.38 -4.18 11.60
C ASP A 50 -17.92 -2.76 11.97
N VAL A 51 -18.79 -1.94 12.56
CA VAL A 51 -18.48 -0.53 12.87
C VAL A 51 -17.30 -0.41 13.83
N GLN A 52 -17.25 -1.19 14.91
CA GLN A 52 -16.15 -1.10 15.87
C GLN A 52 -14.83 -1.63 15.27
N PRO A 53 -14.80 -2.80 14.60
CA PRO A 53 -13.62 -3.26 13.87
C PRO A 53 -13.12 -2.26 12.83
N PHE A 54 -14.02 -1.63 12.07
CA PHE A 54 -13.66 -0.57 11.11
C PHE A 54 -12.99 0.62 11.79
N LEU A 55 -13.60 1.15 12.86
CA LEU A 55 -13.04 2.27 13.62
C LEU A 55 -11.70 1.94 14.27
N PHE A 56 -11.52 0.70 14.73
CA PHE A 56 -10.24 0.24 15.25
C PHE A 56 -9.14 0.33 14.19
N ASN A 57 -9.39 -0.21 12.99
CA ASN A 57 -8.43 -0.13 11.89
C ASN A 57 -8.13 1.32 11.49
N LEU A 58 -9.16 2.17 11.46
CA LEU A 58 -9.01 3.59 11.16
C LEU A 58 -8.11 4.32 12.17
N PHE A 59 -8.28 4.09 13.48
CA PHE A 59 -7.49 4.77 14.51
C PHE A 59 -6.15 4.10 14.80
N ALA A 60 -5.98 2.83 14.42
CA ALA A 60 -4.71 2.13 14.49
C ALA A 60 -3.70 2.66 13.48
N ASP A 61 -4.17 3.34 12.43
CA ASP A 61 -3.33 3.99 11.42
C ASP A 61 -2.54 5.18 12.04
N PRO A 62 -1.20 5.11 12.05
CA PRO A 62 -0.36 6.20 12.55
C PRO A 62 -0.46 7.48 11.73
N ASP A 63 -0.94 7.43 10.48
CA ASP A 63 -1.20 8.62 9.67
C ASP A 63 -2.51 9.32 10.03
N ILE A 64 -3.46 8.61 10.64
CA ILE A 64 -4.72 9.17 11.16
C ILE A 64 -4.52 9.78 12.55
N ILE A 65 -3.85 9.06 13.48
CA ILE A 65 -3.48 9.57 14.79
C ILE A 65 -1.97 9.43 14.97
N ARG A 66 -1.23 10.54 14.85
CA ARG A 66 0.23 10.54 15.01
C ARG A 66 0.62 10.68 16.48
N LEU A 67 1.05 9.58 17.10
CA LEU A 67 1.68 9.62 18.43
C LEU A 67 3.18 9.99 18.35
N PRO A 68 3.73 10.69 19.36
CA PRO A 68 5.16 10.89 19.47
C PRO A 68 5.91 9.56 19.48
N ARG A 69 7.14 9.54 18.94
CA ARG A 69 7.93 8.29 18.77
C ARG A 69 8.05 7.47 20.05
N LEU A 70 8.21 8.14 21.20
CA LEU A 70 8.31 7.49 22.51
C LEU A 70 7.03 6.73 22.88
N PHE A 71 5.87 7.14 22.41
CA PHE A 71 4.57 6.59 22.78
C PHE A 71 3.93 5.72 21.67
N ARG A 72 4.64 5.44 20.58
CA ARG A 72 4.09 4.66 19.45
C ARG A 72 3.58 3.27 19.86
N PHE A 73 4.14 2.68 20.93
CA PHE A 73 3.68 1.39 21.46
C PHE A 73 2.24 1.47 22.02
N LEU A 74 1.74 2.65 22.35
CA LEU A 74 0.36 2.88 22.82
C LEU A 74 -0.65 3.06 21.68
N GLN A 75 -0.21 3.05 20.42
CA GLN A 75 -1.09 3.30 19.26
C GLN A 75 -2.30 2.34 19.24
N LYS A 76 -2.07 1.02 19.32
CA LYS A 76 -3.13 0.02 19.27
C LYS A 76 -4.06 0.06 20.50
N PRO A 77 -3.54 0.14 21.75
CA PRO A 77 -4.39 0.36 22.91
C PRO A 77 -5.26 1.62 22.80
N LEU A 78 -4.69 2.73 22.32
CA LEU A 78 -5.41 3.97 22.10
C LEU A 78 -6.51 3.80 21.03
N ALA A 79 -6.17 3.16 19.91
CA ALA A 79 -7.13 2.87 18.85
C ALA A 79 -8.30 2.01 19.35
N GLN A 80 -8.02 1.00 20.17
CA GLN A 80 -9.05 0.16 20.80
C GLN A 80 -9.95 0.97 21.74
N PHE A 81 -9.36 1.83 22.57
CA PHE A 81 -10.13 2.69 23.47
C PHE A 81 -11.05 3.64 22.70
N ILE A 82 -10.51 4.36 21.71
CA ILE A 82 -11.28 5.31 20.90
C ILE A 82 -12.37 4.58 20.10
N SER A 83 -12.07 3.41 19.52
CA SER A 83 -13.04 2.66 18.73
C SER A 83 -14.22 2.18 19.58
N VAL A 84 -13.97 1.66 20.78
CA VAL A 84 -15.03 1.26 21.71
C VAL A 84 -15.89 2.45 22.12
N LEU A 85 -15.29 3.59 22.44
CA LEU A 85 -16.02 4.80 22.82
C LEU A 85 -16.86 5.37 21.69
N ARG A 86 -16.36 5.35 20.45
CA ARG A 86 -17.05 5.94 19.29
C ARG A 86 -18.01 5.00 18.59
N ALA A 87 -17.93 3.69 18.84
CA ALA A 87 -18.78 2.71 18.19
C ALA A 87 -20.28 2.97 18.38
N PRO A 88 -20.84 3.26 19.57
CA PRO A 88 -22.28 3.44 19.75
C PRO A 88 -22.84 4.57 18.89
N LYS A 89 -22.24 5.76 18.98
CA LYS A 89 -22.64 6.94 18.18
C LYS A 89 -22.47 6.70 16.68
N SER A 90 -21.41 6.00 16.27
CA SER A 90 -21.19 5.71 14.86
C SER A 90 -22.20 4.68 14.33
N LYS A 91 -22.55 3.67 15.14
CA LYS A 91 -23.60 2.68 14.81
C LYS A 91 -24.95 3.36 14.61
N GLU A 92 -25.33 4.32 15.45
CA GLU A 92 -26.56 5.12 15.27
C GLU A 92 -26.56 5.84 13.91
N GLY A 93 -25.43 6.44 13.53
CA GLY A 93 -25.26 7.07 12.23
C GLY A 93 -25.39 6.09 11.05
N TYR A 94 -24.77 4.91 11.14
CA TYR A 94 -24.92 3.89 10.11
C TYR A 94 -26.33 3.29 10.07
N ALA A 95 -27.00 3.16 11.22
CA ALA A 95 -28.35 2.65 11.31
C ALA A 95 -29.35 3.58 10.61
N SER A 96 -29.18 4.90 10.77
CA SER A 96 -30.08 5.89 10.15
C SER A 96 -29.98 5.94 8.61
N ILE A 97 -28.88 5.48 8.04
CA ILE A 97 -28.66 5.41 6.58
C ILE A 97 -28.87 4.01 5.99
N GLY A 98 -29.39 3.05 6.77
CA GLY A 98 -29.72 1.70 6.28
C GLY A 98 -28.85 0.55 6.79
N GLY A 99 -28.10 0.76 7.88
CA GLY A 99 -27.42 -0.30 8.63
C GLY A 99 -25.97 -0.58 8.25
N GLY A 100 -25.39 0.21 7.35
CA GLY A 100 -24.02 0.02 6.84
C GLY A 100 -23.62 1.11 5.86
N SER A 101 -22.37 1.08 5.40
CA SER A 101 -21.84 2.04 4.43
C SER A 101 -22.52 1.85 3.06
N PRO A 102 -23.09 2.92 2.45
CA PRO A 102 -23.70 2.86 1.12
C PRO A 102 -22.69 2.53 0.00
N LEU A 103 -21.39 2.70 0.26
CA LEU A 103 -20.34 2.66 -0.75
C LEU A 103 -20.29 1.34 -1.50
N ARG A 104 -20.47 0.19 -0.83
CA ARG A 104 -20.32 -1.10 -1.52
C ARG A 104 -21.45 -1.37 -2.51
N ARG A 105 -22.68 -0.95 -2.20
CA ARG A 105 -23.81 -1.04 -3.14
C ARG A 105 -23.52 -0.26 -4.42
N ILE A 106 -22.98 0.95 -4.29
CA ILE A 106 -22.64 1.79 -5.44
C ILE A 106 -21.41 1.24 -6.19
N THR A 107 -20.41 0.70 -5.50
CA THR A 107 -19.23 0.07 -6.14
C THR A 107 -19.61 -1.20 -6.89
N ASP A 108 -20.50 -2.04 -6.35
CA ASP A 108 -20.98 -3.26 -7.01
C ASP A 108 -21.85 -2.93 -8.24
N ASP A 109 -22.60 -1.82 -8.22
CA ASP A 109 -23.38 -1.34 -9.38
C ASP A 109 -22.51 -0.70 -10.48
N GLN A 110 -21.25 -0.36 -10.18
CA GLN A 110 -20.30 0.29 -11.12
C GLN A 110 -19.25 -0.64 -11.72
N ALA A 111 -19.22 -1.92 -11.31
CA ALA A 111 -18.32 -2.95 -11.82
C ALA A 111 -18.98 -3.78 -12.93
#